data_AF-A0A2Z7DDH9-F1
#
_entry.id   AF-A0A2Z7DDH9-F1
#
_cell.length_a   1.000
_cell.length_b   1.000
_cell.length_c   1.000
_cell.angle_alpha   90.00
_cell.angle_beta   90.00
_cell.angle_gamma   90.00
#
_symmetry.space_group_name_H-M   'P 1'
#
loop_
_entity.id
_entity.type
_entity.pdbx_description
1 polymer ?
#
loop_
_entity_poly.entity_id
_entity_poly.type
_entity_poly.pdbx_seq_one_letter_code
_entity_poly.pdbx_strand_id
1 'polypeptide(L)'
;MKTAKLLWESLEKKYKTEGARLKKFIVGKFLNYRMVYSKMMSQVQEMQLILHDLHVEGMEMNESFQVAEIIEKLPPLWKDFKNYLKHKSKEMGLEDLIVKLRIEEDNRKQSRSRGMKRPVEEGSN
;
A
#
# COMPACT_ATOMS: atom_id res chain seq x y z
N MET A 1 -21.10 39.93 -24.09
CA MET A 1 -20.17 38.79 -24.15
C MET A 1 -19.23 38.61 -22.93
N LYS A 2 -19.01 39.62 -22.06
CA LYS A 2 -18.11 39.48 -20.89
C LYS A 2 -18.61 38.53 -19.78
N THR A 3 -19.93 38.34 -19.67
CA THR A 3 -20.58 37.64 -18.54
C THR A 3 -20.26 36.14 -18.46
N ALA A 4 -20.26 35.43 -19.60
CA ALA A 4 -20.04 33.98 -19.62
C ALA A 4 -18.60 33.60 -19.20
N LYS A 5 -17.60 34.40 -19.63
CA LYS A 5 -16.20 34.20 -19.22
C LYS A 5 -16.00 34.41 -17.71
N LEU A 6 -16.60 35.47 -17.15
CA LEU A 6 -16.55 35.73 -15.70
C LEU A 6 -17.28 34.66 -14.87
N LEU A 7 -18.41 34.14 -15.37
CA LEU A 7 -19.10 32.99 -14.77
C LEU A 7 -18.22 31.74 -14.77
N TRP A 8 -17.56 31.44 -15.90
CA TRP A 8 -16.63 30.32 -16.01
C TRP A 8 -15.43 30.46 -15.06
N GLU A 9 -14.77 31.62 -15.03
CA GLU A 9 -13.64 31.90 -14.13
C GLU A 9 -14.05 31.83 -12.64
N SER A 10 -15.28 32.24 -12.30
CA SER A 10 -15.83 32.16 -10.94
C SER A 10 -16.12 30.72 -10.51
N LEU A 11 -16.75 29.92 -11.39
CA LEU A 11 -16.97 28.49 -11.20
C LEU A 11 -15.63 27.75 -11.05
N GLU A 12 -14.71 27.99 -11.97
CA GLU A 12 -13.38 27.39 -11.99
C GLU A 12 -12.60 27.73 -10.71
N LYS A 13 -12.62 29.00 -10.26
CA LYS A 13 -12.01 29.43 -8.99
C LYS A 13 -12.64 28.73 -7.78
N LYS A 14 -13.96 28.54 -7.76
CA LYS A 14 -14.66 27.86 -6.66
C LYS A 14 -14.25 26.39 -6.57
N TYR A 15 -14.38 25.64 -7.67
CA TYR A 15 -14.11 24.20 -7.69
C TYR A 15 -12.62 23.83 -7.71
N LYS A 16 -11.72 24.69 -8.22
CA LYS A 16 -10.25 24.50 -8.08
C LYS A 16 -9.82 24.36 -6.62
N THR A 17 -10.47 25.07 -5.69
CA THR A 17 -10.14 24.96 -4.25
C THR A 17 -10.62 23.65 -3.62
N GLU A 18 -11.67 23.04 -4.15
CA GLU A 18 -12.19 21.75 -3.69
C GLU A 18 -11.28 20.61 -4.16
N GLY A 19 -10.88 20.61 -5.43
CA GLY A 19 -9.84 19.71 -5.94
C GLY A 19 -8.53 19.85 -5.14
N ALA A 20 -8.07 21.08 -4.87
CA ALA A 20 -6.86 21.29 -4.06
C ALA A 20 -6.98 20.72 -2.62
N ARG A 21 -8.17 20.76 -2.00
CA ARG A 21 -8.41 20.11 -0.70
C ARG A 21 -8.41 18.59 -0.81
N LEU A 22 -9.04 18.03 -1.84
CA LEU A 22 -9.09 16.59 -2.08
C LEU A 22 -7.69 16.02 -2.34
N LYS A 23 -6.88 16.66 -3.19
CA LYS A 23 -5.46 16.31 -3.41
C LYS A 23 -4.66 16.31 -2.12
N LYS A 24 -4.77 17.37 -1.31
CA LYS A 24 -4.10 17.46 0.00
C LYS A 24 -4.55 16.35 0.95
N PHE A 25 -5.82 15.97 0.94
CA PHE A 25 -6.34 14.87 1.75
C PHE A 25 -5.81 13.51 1.30
N ILE A 26 -5.82 13.20 0.00
CA ILE A 26 -5.32 11.92 -0.54
C ILE A 26 -3.81 11.79 -0.31
N VAL A 27 -3.02 12.84 -0.55
CA VAL A 27 -1.59 12.87 -0.21
C VAL A 27 -1.37 12.66 1.29
N GLY A 28 -2.20 13.30 2.14
CA GLY A 28 -2.17 13.08 3.58
C GLY A 28 -2.47 11.63 3.98
N LYS A 29 -3.47 10.99 3.35
CA LYS A 29 -3.84 9.58 3.53
C LYS A 29 -2.67 8.67 3.11
N PHE A 30 -2.07 8.91 1.96
CA PHE A 30 -0.92 8.17 1.43
C PHE A 30 0.31 8.24 2.35
N LEU A 31 0.75 9.44 2.72
CA LEU A 31 1.95 9.63 3.54
C LEU A 31 1.79 9.00 4.94
N ASN A 32 0.62 9.16 5.57
CA ASN A 32 0.37 8.65 6.91
C ASN A 32 -0.01 7.16 6.97
N TYR A 33 -0.33 6.53 5.84
CA TYR A 33 -0.66 5.11 5.80
C TYR A 33 0.55 4.26 6.24
N ARG A 34 0.31 3.36 7.20
CA ARG A 34 1.29 2.38 7.69
C ARG A 34 0.61 1.04 7.88
N MET A 35 1.25 -0.02 7.41
CA MET A 35 0.68 -1.36 7.56
C MET A 35 0.85 -1.87 9.00
N VAL A 36 -0.20 -2.53 9.49
CA VAL A 36 -0.27 -3.31 10.73
C VAL A 36 -0.13 -4.80 10.41
N TYR A 37 0.07 -5.63 11.45
CA TYR A 37 0.37 -7.05 11.25
C TYR A 37 -0.79 -7.88 10.67
N SER A 38 -2.05 -7.53 10.97
CA SER A 38 -3.22 -8.35 10.64
C SER A 38 -3.73 -8.10 9.23
N LYS A 39 -3.86 -9.16 8.40
CA LYS A 39 -4.38 -9.12 7.03
C LYS A 39 -3.52 -8.24 6.10
N MET A 40 -2.33 -8.72 5.75
CA MET A 40 -1.41 -8.06 4.83
C MET A 40 -2.09 -7.78 3.49
N MET A 41 -2.77 -8.77 2.91
CA MET A 41 -3.35 -8.61 1.57
C MET A 41 -4.47 -7.58 1.52
N SER A 42 -5.30 -7.46 2.56
CA SER A 42 -6.32 -6.39 2.65
C SER A 42 -5.67 -5.00 2.67
N GLN A 43 -4.55 -4.87 3.37
CA GLN A 43 -3.83 -3.60 3.48
C GLN A 43 -3.04 -3.23 2.22
N VAL A 44 -2.59 -4.21 1.45
CA VAL A 44 -2.05 -3.98 0.10
C VAL A 44 -3.16 -3.45 -0.81
N GLN A 45 -4.36 -4.04 -0.76
CA GLN A 45 -5.53 -3.56 -1.52
C GLN A 45 -5.95 -2.14 -1.12
N GLU A 46 -6.04 -1.84 0.18
CA GLU A 46 -6.30 -0.47 0.67
C GLU A 46 -5.28 0.54 0.14
N MET A 47 -4.01 0.13 -0.01
CA MET A 47 -2.98 1.01 -0.54
C MET A 47 -3.03 1.16 -2.06
N GLN A 48 -3.39 0.10 -2.80
CA GLN A 48 -3.68 0.19 -4.23
C GLN A 48 -4.84 1.17 -4.51
N LEU A 49 -5.86 1.21 -3.64
CA LEU A 49 -6.93 2.22 -3.74
C LEU A 49 -6.39 3.64 -3.54
N ILE A 50 -5.48 3.87 -2.58
CA ILE A 50 -4.85 5.19 -2.40
C ILE A 50 -3.98 5.58 -3.61
N LEU A 51 -3.24 4.63 -4.19
CA LEU A 51 -2.44 4.85 -5.40
C LEU A 51 -3.32 5.19 -6.61
N HIS A 52 -4.47 4.53 -6.74
CA HIS A 52 -5.49 4.86 -7.74
C HIS A 52 -6.10 6.25 -7.51
N ASP A 53 -6.47 6.61 -6.26
CA ASP A 53 -6.96 7.95 -5.90
C ASP A 53 -5.94 9.05 -6.29
N LEU A 54 -4.64 8.79 -6.09
CA LEU A 54 -3.56 9.70 -6.52
C LEU A 54 -3.47 9.81 -8.05
N HIS A 55 -3.54 8.70 -8.78
CA HIS A 55 -3.50 8.68 -10.25
C HIS A 55 -4.70 9.46 -10.86
N VAL A 56 -5.92 9.24 -10.36
CA VAL A 56 -7.13 9.96 -10.80
C VAL A 56 -7.01 11.47 -10.60
N GLU A 57 -6.38 11.91 -9.51
CA GLU A 57 -6.09 13.31 -9.25
C GLU A 57 -4.86 13.86 -10.01
N GLY A 58 -4.26 13.10 -10.92
CA GLY A 58 -3.10 13.51 -11.71
C GLY A 58 -1.80 13.60 -10.91
N MET A 59 -1.69 12.85 -9.81
CA MET A 59 -0.49 12.69 -8.99
C MET A 59 0.10 11.29 -9.19
N GLU A 60 0.20 10.87 -10.45
CA GLU A 60 0.76 9.58 -10.84
C GLU A 60 2.23 9.45 -10.41
N MET A 61 2.62 8.25 -9.99
CA MET A 61 3.97 7.91 -9.57
C MET A 61 4.47 6.71 -10.38
N ASN A 62 5.74 6.72 -10.77
CA ASN A 62 6.33 5.59 -11.49
C ASN A 62 6.27 4.30 -10.66
N GLU A 63 6.17 3.15 -11.34
CA GLU A 63 5.97 1.85 -10.70
C GLU A 63 7.06 1.51 -9.66
N SER A 64 8.32 1.81 -9.96
CA SER A 64 9.45 1.60 -9.05
C SER A 64 9.29 2.36 -7.72
N PHE A 65 8.73 3.58 -7.75
CA PHE A 65 8.40 4.35 -6.55
C PHE A 65 7.23 3.72 -5.78
N GLN A 66 6.18 3.26 -6.47
CA GLN A 66 5.06 2.56 -5.84
C GLN A 66 5.54 1.29 -5.12
N VAL A 67 6.36 0.48 -5.79
CA VAL A 67 7.00 -0.74 -5.26
C VAL A 67 7.85 -0.41 -4.02
N ALA A 68 8.69 0.64 -4.10
CA ALA A 68 9.50 1.08 -2.97
C ALA A 68 8.65 1.52 -1.77
N GLU A 69 7.56 2.27 -1.99
CA GLU A 69 6.66 2.70 -0.91
C GLU A 69 5.95 1.52 -0.24
N ILE A 70 5.48 0.52 -1.01
CA ILE A 70 4.87 -0.70 -0.46
C ILE A 70 5.88 -1.40 0.46
N ILE A 71 7.12 -1.59 -0.01
CA ILE A 71 8.21 -2.21 0.74
C ILE A 71 8.54 -1.41 2.00
N GLU A 72 8.54 -0.07 1.93
CA GLU A 72 8.84 0.77 3.07
C GLU A 72 7.75 0.73 4.16
N LYS A 73 6.47 0.73 3.76
CA LYS A 73 5.33 0.71 4.68
C LYS A 73 5.06 -0.65 5.36
N LEU A 74 5.77 -1.73 4.99
CA LEU A 74 5.64 -3.04 5.62
C LEU A 74 5.86 -2.98 7.16
N PRO A 75 5.07 -3.74 7.95
CA PRO A 75 5.13 -3.68 9.41
C PRO A 75 6.46 -4.25 9.94
N PRO A 76 6.92 -3.87 11.14
CA PRO A 76 8.22 -4.29 11.69
C PRO A 76 8.44 -5.81 11.73
N LEU A 77 7.37 -6.60 11.91
CA LEU A 77 7.41 -8.07 11.91
C LEU A 77 7.79 -8.68 10.54
N TRP A 78 7.81 -7.88 9.47
CA TRP A 78 8.21 -8.28 8.12
C TRP A 78 9.62 -7.78 7.74
N LYS A 79 10.42 -7.27 8.70
CA LYS A 79 11.77 -6.70 8.49
C LYS A 79 12.68 -7.57 7.62
N ASP A 80 12.76 -8.88 7.88
CA ASP A 80 13.67 -9.76 7.15
C ASP A 80 13.21 -9.97 5.70
N PHE A 81 11.90 -10.03 5.48
CA PHE A 81 11.31 -10.07 4.14
C PHE A 81 11.50 -8.74 3.40
N LYS A 82 11.34 -7.60 4.08
CA LYS A 82 11.65 -6.26 3.57
C LYS A 82 13.11 -6.17 3.11
N ASN A 83 14.05 -6.69 3.90
CA ASN A 83 15.46 -6.75 3.52
C ASN A 83 15.68 -7.67 2.29
N TYR A 84 15.06 -8.86 2.26
CA TYR A 84 15.10 -9.75 1.10
C TYR A 84 14.60 -9.08 -0.19
N LEU A 85 13.49 -8.34 -0.13
CA LEU A 85 12.97 -7.60 -1.29
C LEU A 85 13.95 -6.52 -1.77
N LYS A 86 14.59 -5.78 -0.84
CA LYS A 86 15.62 -4.78 -1.18
C LYS A 86 16.88 -5.37 -1.83
N HIS A 87 17.31 -6.55 -1.38
CA HIS A 87 18.53 -7.19 -1.90
C HIS A 87 18.30 -8.02 -3.16
N LYS A 88 17.06 -8.40 -3.49
CA LYS A 88 16.74 -9.16 -4.70
C LYS A 88 16.69 -8.25 -5.93
N SER A 89 17.87 -7.79 -6.33
CA SER A 89 18.17 -6.84 -7.41
C SER A 89 17.80 -7.31 -8.83
N LYS A 90 16.52 -7.60 -9.06
CA LYS A 90 15.88 -7.48 -10.37
C LYS A 90 14.83 -6.38 -10.27
N GLU A 91 14.63 -5.64 -11.35
CA GLU A 91 13.44 -4.79 -11.47
C GLU A 91 12.21 -5.68 -11.23
N MET A 92 11.37 -5.24 -10.30
CA MET A 92 10.22 -5.99 -9.79
C MET A 92 9.01 -5.10 -9.94
N GLY A 93 8.05 -5.52 -10.75
CA GLY A 93 6.78 -4.79 -10.90
C GLY A 93 5.90 -4.89 -9.66
N LEU A 94 4.84 -4.09 -9.64
CA LEU A 94 3.86 -4.06 -8.56
C LEU A 94 3.14 -5.41 -8.42
N GLU A 95 2.76 -6.03 -9.53
CA GLU A 95 2.12 -7.37 -9.55
C GLU A 95 3.05 -8.44 -8.94
N ASP A 96 4.31 -8.39 -9.33
CA ASP A 96 5.39 -9.28 -8.90
C ASP A 96 5.61 -9.20 -7.37
N LEU A 97 5.54 -7.98 -6.82
CA LEU A 97 5.57 -7.71 -5.39
C LEU A 97 4.31 -8.24 -4.69
N ILE A 98 3.12 -8.02 -5.24
CA ILE A 98 1.83 -8.49 -4.70
C ILE A 98 1.80 -10.02 -4.58
N VAL A 99 2.30 -10.73 -5.60
CA VAL A 99 2.42 -12.20 -5.58
C VAL A 99 3.37 -12.65 -4.45
N LYS A 100 4.53 -11.99 -4.31
CA LYS A 100 5.50 -12.30 -3.25
C LYS A 100 4.94 -12.05 -1.84
N LEU A 101 4.21 -10.94 -1.66
CA LEU A 101 3.54 -10.61 -0.38
C LEU A 101 2.48 -11.64 -0.01
N ARG A 102 1.69 -12.13 -0.98
CA ARG A 102 0.69 -13.19 -0.74
C ARG A 102 1.33 -14.49 -0.28
N ILE A 103 2.34 -14.97 -1.01
CA ILE A 103 3.08 -16.19 -0.68
C ILE A 103 3.67 -16.11 0.73
N GLU A 104 4.29 -14.97 1.08
CA GLU A 104 4.89 -14.76 2.39
C GLU A 104 3.84 -14.65 3.52
N GLU A 105 2.67 -14.06 3.26
CA GLU A 105 1.58 -14.04 4.23
C GLU A 105 1.11 -15.47 4.55
N ASP A 106 0.97 -16.32 3.54
CA ASP A 106 0.54 -17.70 3.69
C ASP A 106 1.62 -18.57 4.36
N ASN A 107 2.90 -18.36 4.05
CA ASN A 107 4.02 -18.97 4.77
C ASN A 107 3.98 -18.63 6.27
N ARG A 108 3.68 -17.37 6.62
CA ARG A 108 3.56 -16.90 8.01
C ARG A 108 2.33 -17.44 8.73
N LYS A 109 1.22 -17.69 8.03
CA LYS A 109 0.06 -18.41 8.58
C LYS A 109 0.42 -19.87 8.89
N GLN A 110 1.14 -20.53 7.99
CA GLN A 110 1.57 -21.93 8.14
C GLN A 110 2.61 -22.14 9.25
N SER A 111 3.59 -21.24 9.40
CA SER A 111 4.59 -21.36 10.49
C SER A 111 3.94 -21.23 11.87
N ARG A 112 2.95 -20.33 12.01
CA ARG A 112 2.15 -20.18 13.23
C ARG A 112 1.30 -21.42 13.54
N SER A 113 0.63 -22.01 12.54
CA SER A 113 -0.18 -23.21 12.76
C SER A 113 0.66 -24.45 13.07
N ARG A 114 1.87 -24.57 12.50
CA ARG A 114 2.84 -25.62 12.87
C ARG A 114 3.40 -25.42 14.29
N GLY A 115 3.67 -24.17 14.68
CA GLY A 115 4.10 -23.83 16.06
C GLY A 115 3.06 -24.19 17.13
N MET A 116 1.77 -24.10 16.80
CA MET A 116 0.66 -24.44 17.70
C MET A 116 0.33 -25.95 17.75
N LYS A 117 0.96 -26.80 16.92
CA LYS A 117 0.66 -28.24 16.80
C LYS A 117 1.55 -29.17 17.66
N ARG A 118 2.05 -28.68 18.79
CA ARG A 118 2.65 -29.50 19.88
C ARG A 118 2.07 -28.93 21.19
N PRO A 119 1.21 -29.67 21.91
CA PRO A 119 1.53 -30.95 22.58
C PRO A 119 0.63 -32.10 22.05
N VAL A 120 0.93 -33.40 22.20
CA VAL A 120 0.79 -34.27 23.39
C VAL A 120 1.32 -35.67 22.98
N GLU A 121 1.94 -36.54 23.78
CA GLU A 121 2.84 -36.43 24.95
C GLU A 121 3.48 -37.85 25.19
N GLU A 122 4.05 -38.12 26.38
CA GLU A 122 4.40 -39.44 27.00
C GLU A 122 5.26 -40.50 26.25
N GLY A 123 6.37 -40.83 26.91
CA GLY A 123 7.20 -42.01 26.67
C GLY A 123 7.92 -42.42 27.96
N SER A 124 7.17 -42.77 29.00
CA SER A 124 7.74 -43.44 30.19
C SER A 124 8.08 -44.89 29.86
N ASN A 125 9.38 -45.22 29.90
CA ASN A 125 9.87 -46.47 30.50
C ASN A 125 11.38 -46.37 30.78
#